data_AF-A0ABD5YWA9-F1
#
_entry.id   AF-A0ABD5YWA9-F1
#
_cell.length_a   1.000
_cell.length_b   1.000
_cell.length_c   1.000
_cell.angle_alpha   90.00
_cell.angle_beta   90.00
_cell.angle_gamma   90.00
#
_symmetry.space_group_name_H-M   'P 1'
#
loop_
_entity.id
_entity.type
_entity.pdbx_description
1 polymer ?
#
loop_
_entity_poly.entity_id
_entity_poly.type
_entity_poly.pdbx_seq_one_letter_code
_entity_poly.pdbx_strand_id
1 'polypeptide(L)'
;MTIHSVRGHDDLHYVDTGMLGHDERMAAYVIDGTEPTVIDPGLSTATDRLLAGLDELGLAPESVEHIILTHIHLDHAGAAGFLADRCPGATVHCHEIGAHFLSDEAKLSKLLTSVRQNAGALADDYGTAQPIPDGRFDALSGGERIDLGDRALEVIATAGHAPHHICLYGPDDGVLFTGDECGEYIAGTMLPTTPPPNFALDENLNSLDRLTEYDVETLLYAHYGPRYDIEGAFTEYNSVLREWVETVEERWRACLDGREVARSIVEGDTAPHFARWNGGVAAERARIDVEGALEYLKDQ
;
A
#
# COMPACT_ATOMS: atom_id res chain seq x y z
N MET A 1 11.85 17.40 1.16
CA MET A 1 10.51 16.88 1.44
C MET A 1 9.59 17.58 0.46
N THR A 2 8.75 16.81 -0.23
CA THR A 2 7.91 17.33 -1.30
C THR A 2 6.47 16.97 -0.97
N ILE A 3 5.63 17.99 -0.84
CA ILE A 3 4.18 17.87 -0.69
C ILE A 3 3.58 18.29 -2.01
N HIS A 4 2.57 17.54 -2.44
CA HIS A 4 1.89 17.77 -3.70
C HIS A 4 0.38 17.82 -3.44
N SER A 5 -0.32 18.72 -4.13
CA SER A 5 -1.78 18.68 -4.18
C SER A 5 -2.25 17.71 -5.26
N VAL A 6 -3.34 17.00 -5.01
CA VAL A 6 -4.03 16.21 -6.03
C VAL A 6 -4.79 17.18 -6.94
N ARG A 7 -4.54 17.10 -8.25
CA ARG A 7 -5.19 17.99 -9.23
C ARG A 7 -6.71 17.88 -9.12
N GLY A 8 -7.37 19.02 -8.91
CA GLY A 8 -8.84 19.10 -8.82
C GLY A 8 -9.36 19.13 -7.38
N HIS A 9 -8.49 18.95 -6.38
CA HIS A 9 -8.84 18.92 -4.97
C HIS A 9 -7.93 19.88 -4.20
N ASP A 10 -8.53 20.89 -3.57
CA ASP A 10 -7.77 21.93 -2.86
C ASP A 10 -7.27 21.47 -1.49
N ASP A 11 -7.94 20.47 -0.90
CA ASP A 11 -7.72 19.94 0.45
C ASP A 11 -7.20 18.49 0.47
N LEU A 12 -6.80 17.96 -0.68
CA LEU A 12 -6.21 16.63 -0.78
C LEU A 12 -4.77 16.72 -1.26
N HIS A 13 -3.86 16.24 -0.41
CA HIS A 13 -2.43 16.27 -0.61
C HIS A 13 -1.82 14.88 -0.53
N TYR A 14 -0.60 14.76 -1.03
CA TYR A 14 0.25 13.61 -0.77
C TYR A 14 1.68 14.03 -0.48
N VAL A 15 2.26 13.35 0.50
CA VAL A 15 3.62 13.55 0.99
C VAL A 15 4.46 12.37 0.50
N ASP A 16 5.50 12.67 -0.28
CA ASP A 16 6.49 11.66 -0.61
C ASP A 16 7.23 11.25 0.67
N THR A 17 7.16 9.97 1.04
CA THR A 17 7.73 9.44 2.29
C THR A 17 9.24 9.20 2.22
N GLY A 18 9.85 9.27 1.02
CA GLY A 18 11.26 8.96 0.82
C GLY A 18 11.59 7.48 1.05
N MET A 19 10.61 6.59 0.80
CA MET A 19 10.70 5.15 1.04
C MET A 19 12.03 4.57 0.50
N LEU A 20 12.74 3.86 1.38
CA LEU A 20 14.04 3.23 1.09
C LEU A 20 15.09 4.22 0.52
N GLY A 21 15.00 5.51 0.87
CA GLY A 21 15.92 6.56 0.41
C GLY A 21 15.67 7.03 -1.02
N HIS A 22 14.49 6.74 -1.58
CA HIS A 22 14.12 7.09 -2.93
C HIS A 22 12.89 8.03 -2.94
N ASP A 23 12.99 9.11 -3.72
CA ASP A 23 11.85 9.99 -3.97
C ASP A 23 10.83 9.32 -4.92
N GLU A 24 9.57 9.77 -4.84
CA GLU A 24 8.44 9.33 -5.68
C GLU A 24 8.20 7.81 -5.65
N ARG A 25 8.42 7.18 -4.48
CA ARG A 25 8.20 5.74 -4.29
C ARG A 25 6.97 5.39 -3.49
N MET A 26 6.68 6.20 -2.49
CA MET A 26 5.49 6.02 -1.69
C MET A 26 4.96 7.38 -1.27
N ALA A 27 3.66 7.51 -1.38
CA ALA A 27 2.87 8.67 -1.06
C ALA A 27 1.99 8.32 0.14
N ALA A 28 2.17 9.06 1.24
CA ALA A 28 1.15 9.13 2.28
C ALA A 28 0.17 10.25 1.90
N TYR A 29 -1.12 9.97 1.90
CA TYR A 29 -2.12 11.00 1.59
C TYR A 29 -2.54 11.75 2.85
N VAL A 30 -2.84 13.03 2.68
CA VAL A 30 -3.37 13.91 3.72
C VAL A 30 -4.62 14.59 3.19
N ILE A 31 -5.75 14.40 3.85
CA ILE A 31 -6.98 15.16 3.63
C ILE A 31 -7.01 16.28 4.68
N ASP A 32 -6.85 17.51 4.24
CA ASP A 32 -6.89 18.75 5.04
C ASP A 32 -8.33 19.29 5.11
N GLY A 33 -9.23 18.45 5.64
CA GLY A 33 -10.65 18.75 5.81
C GLY A 33 -11.02 19.11 7.25
N THR A 34 -12.32 19.01 7.55
CA THR A 34 -12.85 19.27 8.90
C THR A 34 -12.27 18.31 9.95
N GLU A 35 -12.08 17.04 9.59
CA GLU A 35 -11.39 16.03 10.39
C GLU A 35 -10.12 15.56 9.66
N PRO A 36 -8.96 16.21 9.92
CA PRO A 36 -7.72 15.93 9.20
C PRO A 36 -7.32 14.46 9.25
N THR A 37 -7.03 13.90 8.09
CA THR A 37 -6.88 12.45 7.89
C THR A 37 -5.56 12.14 7.20
N VAL A 38 -4.84 11.15 7.70
CA VAL A 38 -3.65 10.57 7.04
C VAL A 38 -3.97 9.16 6.56
N ILE A 39 -3.62 8.84 5.32
CA ILE A 39 -3.82 7.51 4.72
C ILE A 39 -2.47 6.93 4.31
N ASP A 40 -2.20 5.69 4.73
CA ASP A 40 -0.97 4.92 4.48
C ASP A 40 0.32 5.69 4.86
N PRO A 41 0.60 5.86 6.15
CA PRO A 41 1.67 6.74 6.64
C PRO A 41 3.10 6.30 6.30
N GLY A 42 3.29 5.13 5.69
CA GLY A 42 4.59 4.70 5.22
C GLY A 42 5.31 3.75 6.19
N LEU A 43 6.59 3.49 5.87
CA LEU A 43 7.56 2.88 6.78
C LEU A 43 7.76 3.72 8.05
N SER A 44 8.21 3.11 9.15
CA SER A 44 8.49 3.85 10.40
C SER A 44 9.46 5.02 10.22
N THR A 45 10.38 4.93 9.27
CA THR A 45 11.36 5.98 8.93
C THR A 45 10.73 7.22 8.32
N ALA A 46 9.49 7.14 7.85
CA ALA A 46 8.74 8.26 7.29
C ALA A 46 8.09 9.16 8.35
N THR A 47 8.00 8.73 9.62
CA THR A 47 7.23 9.44 10.67
C THR A 47 7.59 10.92 10.79
N ASP A 48 8.88 11.25 10.95
CA ASP A 48 9.31 12.65 11.11
C ASP A 48 9.08 13.46 9.83
N ARG A 49 9.19 12.81 8.67
CA ARG A 49 8.92 13.44 7.37
C ARG A 49 7.43 13.72 7.19
N LEU A 50 6.55 12.81 7.61
CA LEU A 50 5.10 13.06 7.62
C LEU A 50 4.72 14.20 8.56
N LEU A 51 5.29 14.25 9.77
CA LEU A 51 5.02 15.33 10.73
C LEU A 51 5.47 16.69 10.21
N ALA A 52 6.63 16.75 9.53
CA ALA A 52 7.05 17.97 8.84
C ALA A 52 6.10 18.32 7.69
N GLY A 53 5.55 17.32 7.00
CA GLY A 53 4.53 17.51 5.95
C GLY A 53 3.24 18.13 6.50
N LEU A 54 2.74 17.62 7.62
CA LEU A 54 1.59 18.18 8.32
C LEU A 54 1.85 19.64 8.76
N ASP A 55 3.03 19.94 9.30
CA ASP A 55 3.41 21.30 9.69
C ASP A 55 3.41 22.30 8.52
N GLU A 56 3.90 21.88 7.34
CA GLU A 56 3.87 22.71 6.12
C GLU A 56 2.45 22.96 5.60
N LEU A 57 1.52 22.03 5.83
CA LEU A 57 0.09 22.20 5.60
C LEU A 57 -0.60 23.04 6.70
N GLY A 58 0.10 23.38 7.78
CA GLY A 58 -0.48 24.10 8.92
C GLY A 58 -1.31 23.21 9.85
N LEU A 59 -1.19 21.89 9.72
CA LEU A 59 -1.88 20.90 10.55
C LEU A 59 -1.02 20.52 11.75
N ALA A 60 -1.52 20.83 12.95
CA ALA A 60 -0.91 20.37 14.17
C ALA A 60 -1.13 18.85 14.32
N PRO A 61 -0.16 18.04 14.80
CA PRO A 61 -0.36 16.61 15.03
C PRO A 61 -1.58 16.29 15.91
N GLU A 62 -1.88 17.16 16.88
CA GLU A 62 -3.05 17.02 17.77
C GLU A 62 -4.40 17.25 17.07
N SER A 63 -4.40 17.83 15.86
CA SER A 63 -5.61 18.04 15.06
C SER A 63 -5.91 16.89 14.10
N VAL A 64 -5.01 15.93 13.94
CA VAL A 64 -5.26 14.73 13.13
C VAL A 64 -6.26 13.85 13.87
N GLU A 65 -7.42 13.63 13.25
CA GLU A 65 -8.54 12.85 13.79
C GLU A 65 -8.53 11.40 13.27
N HIS A 66 -7.90 11.17 12.11
CA HIS A 66 -7.89 9.84 11.48
C HIS A 66 -6.53 9.44 10.92
N ILE A 67 -6.15 8.19 11.17
CA ILE A 67 -5.06 7.48 10.49
C ILE A 67 -5.67 6.23 9.87
N ILE A 68 -5.75 6.16 8.55
CA ILE A 68 -6.38 5.04 7.83
C ILE A 68 -5.31 4.22 7.13
N LEU A 69 -5.38 2.90 7.30
CA LEU A 69 -4.47 1.95 6.67
C LEU A 69 -5.24 1.14 5.64
N THR A 70 -4.82 1.19 4.38
CA THR A 70 -5.34 0.31 3.33
C THR A 70 -5.03 -1.15 3.66
N HIS A 71 -3.85 -1.41 4.21
CA HIS A 71 -3.48 -2.72 4.74
C HIS A 71 -2.26 -2.60 5.69
N ILE A 72 -1.84 -3.72 6.29
CA ILE A 72 -0.84 -3.73 7.38
C ILE A 72 0.59 -4.12 6.96
N HIS A 73 0.91 -4.15 5.67
CA HIS A 73 2.31 -4.29 5.27
C HIS A 73 3.11 -3.09 5.79
N LEU A 74 4.39 -3.30 6.13
CA LEU A 74 5.16 -2.29 6.87
C LEU A 74 5.42 -1.03 6.06
N ASP A 75 5.48 -1.13 4.75
CA ASP A 75 5.50 0.03 3.85
C ASP A 75 4.26 0.90 4.01
N HIS A 76 3.10 0.39 4.44
CA HIS A 76 1.89 1.19 4.65
C HIS A 76 1.67 1.54 6.12
N ALA A 77 1.85 0.57 7.02
CA ALA A 77 1.49 0.68 8.43
C ALA A 77 2.68 0.88 9.38
N GLY A 78 3.92 0.86 8.89
CA GLY A 78 5.12 0.92 9.73
C GLY A 78 5.19 2.17 10.59
N ALA A 79 4.77 3.31 10.06
CA ALA A 79 4.68 4.59 10.77
C ALA A 79 3.41 4.73 11.63
N ALA A 80 2.38 3.89 11.47
CA ALA A 80 1.06 4.11 12.06
C ALA A 80 1.11 4.23 13.59
N GLY A 81 1.82 3.33 14.27
CA GLY A 81 1.95 3.37 15.73
C GLY A 81 2.73 4.57 16.25
N PHE A 82 3.77 4.98 15.54
CA PHE A 82 4.55 6.18 15.88
C PHE A 82 3.74 7.45 15.63
N LEU A 83 3.00 7.51 14.53
CA LEU A 83 2.15 8.63 14.19
C LEU A 83 0.97 8.75 15.18
N ALA A 84 0.35 7.64 15.58
CA ALA A 84 -0.73 7.62 16.57
C ALA A 84 -0.30 8.05 17.98
N ASP A 85 0.97 7.83 18.35
CA ASP A 85 1.56 8.36 19.59
C ASP A 85 1.72 9.89 19.52
N ARG A 86 2.12 10.40 18.35
CA ARG A 86 2.31 11.83 18.08
C ARG A 86 1.01 12.59 17.81
N CYS A 87 -0.02 11.88 17.36
CA CYS A 87 -1.37 12.39 17.10
C CYS A 87 -2.34 11.72 18.09
N PRO A 88 -2.36 12.14 19.37
CA PRO A 88 -3.07 11.42 20.43
C PRO A 88 -4.60 11.41 20.27
N GLY A 89 -5.16 12.34 19.47
CA GLY A 89 -6.59 12.40 19.15
C GLY A 89 -7.03 11.40 18.08
N ALA A 90 -6.10 10.94 17.23
CA ALA A 90 -6.46 10.18 16.04
C ALA A 90 -7.07 8.80 16.34
N THR A 91 -8.16 8.46 15.67
CA THR A 91 -8.66 7.08 15.53
C THR A 91 -7.89 6.39 14.41
N VAL A 92 -7.41 5.16 14.67
CA VAL A 92 -6.73 4.35 13.67
C VAL A 92 -7.74 3.40 13.02
N HIS A 93 -7.91 3.52 11.71
CA HIS A 93 -8.82 2.72 10.91
C HIS A 93 -8.05 1.68 10.12
N CYS A 94 -8.41 0.40 10.24
CA CYS A 94 -7.86 -0.64 9.38
C CYS A 94 -8.77 -1.87 9.39
N HIS A 95 -8.55 -2.79 8.45
CA HIS A 95 -9.27 -4.06 8.43
C HIS A 95 -9.12 -4.82 9.77
N GLU A 96 -10.16 -5.50 10.24
CA GLU A 96 -10.19 -6.18 11.55
C GLU A 96 -9.06 -7.21 11.74
N ILE A 97 -8.70 -7.92 10.66
CA ILE A 97 -7.55 -8.82 10.62
C ILE A 97 -6.27 -8.03 10.95
N GLY A 98 -6.10 -6.84 10.37
CA GLY A 98 -4.97 -5.95 10.60
C GLY A 98 -4.91 -5.40 12.03
N ALA A 99 -6.04 -4.88 12.52
CA ALA A 99 -6.16 -4.35 13.87
C ALA A 99 -5.72 -5.38 14.91
N HIS A 100 -6.10 -6.65 14.71
CA HIS A 100 -5.70 -7.76 15.57
C HIS A 100 -4.18 -7.92 15.71
N PHE A 101 -3.39 -7.66 14.66
CA PHE A 101 -1.92 -7.77 14.69
C PHE A 101 -1.23 -6.52 15.22
N LEU A 102 -1.77 -5.35 14.92
CA LEU A 102 -1.15 -4.07 15.28
C LEU A 102 -1.37 -3.69 16.75
N SER A 103 -2.33 -4.32 17.43
CA SER A 103 -2.68 -3.91 18.79
C SER A 103 -1.94 -4.61 19.93
N ASP A 104 -1.35 -5.77 19.65
CA ASP A 104 -0.66 -6.60 20.64
C ASP A 104 0.82 -6.74 20.28
N GLU A 105 1.69 -6.48 21.27
CA GLU A 105 3.15 -6.50 21.07
C GLU A 105 3.66 -7.87 20.58
N ALA A 106 3.12 -8.98 21.08
CA ALA A 106 3.56 -10.31 20.68
C ALA A 106 3.12 -10.65 19.25
N LYS A 107 1.94 -10.21 18.82
CA LYS A 107 1.48 -10.39 17.43
C LYS A 107 2.19 -9.46 16.47
N LEU A 108 2.42 -8.19 16.84
CA LEU A 108 3.22 -7.27 16.05
C LEU A 108 4.64 -7.82 15.85
N SER A 109 5.23 -8.39 16.89
CA SER A 109 6.53 -9.07 16.79
C SER A 109 6.53 -10.22 15.78
N LYS A 110 5.41 -10.96 15.64
CA LYS A 110 5.27 -12.00 14.60
C LYS A 110 5.21 -11.39 13.20
N LEU A 111 4.47 -10.30 13.02
CA LEU A 111 4.41 -9.56 11.75
C LEU A 111 5.81 -9.08 11.35
N LEU A 112 6.54 -8.43 12.26
CA LEU A 112 7.92 -7.98 12.03
C LEU A 112 8.87 -9.14 11.71
N THR A 113 8.69 -10.29 12.36
CA THR A 113 9.46 -11.50 12.08
C THR A 113 9.17 -12.03 10.67
N SER A 114 7.90 -12.06 10.26
CA SER A 114 7.49 -12.44 8.90
C SER A 114 8.13 -11.52 7.86
N VAL A 115 8.06 -10.20 8.06
CA VAL A 115 8.68 -9.24 7.14
C VAL A 115 10.18 -9.46 7.04
N ARG A 116 10.89 -9.68 8.16
CA ARG A 116 12.33 -9.98 8.13
C ARG A 116 12.68 -11.28 7.40
N GLN A 117 11.80 -12.28 7.43
CA GLN A 117 12.00 -13.54 6.72
C GLN A 117 11.77 -13.38 5.22
N ASN A 118 10.79 -12.56 4.82
CA ASN A 118 10.36 -12.42 3.44
C ASN A 118 11.06 -11.28 2.70
N ALA A 119 11.43 -10.18 3.35
CA ALA A 119 12.04 -9.00 2.72
C ALA A 119 13.54 -9.18 2.38
N GLY A 120 14.15 -10.27 2.86
CA GLY A 120 15.54 -10.64 2.60
C GLY A 120 16.51 -9.48 2.79
N ALA A 121 17.18 -9.03 1.73
CA ALA A 121 18.19 -7.98 1.81
C ALA A 121 17.65 -6.60 2.23
N LEU A 122 16.33 -6.37 2.11
CA LEU A 122 15.67 -5.12 2.51
C LEU A 122 15.16 -5.14 3.95
N ALA A 123 15.30 -6.25 4.68
CA ALA A 123 14.67 -6.44 6.00
C ALA A 123 14.98 -5.32 7.02
N ASP A 124 16.21 -4.80 7.03
CA ASP A 124 16.61 -3.72 7.93
C ASP A 124 16.07 -2.35 7.45
N ASP A 125 15.97 -2.15 6.13
CA ASP A 125 15.50 -0.89 5.53
C ASP A 125 13.99 -0.70 5.67
N TYR A 126 13.22 -1.80 5.81
CA TYR A 126 11.80 -1.78 6.15
C TYR A 126 11.52 -1.27 7.59
N GLY A 127 12.55 -1.11 8.41
CA GLY A 127 12.43 -0.51 9.73
C GLY A 127 11.67 -1.38 10.74
N THR A 128 10.75 -0.76 11.48
CA THR A 128 10.03 -1.39 12.60
C THR A 128 8.58 -0.91 12.64
N ALA A 129 7.84 -1.33 13.66
CA ALA A 129 6.52 -0.80 14.00
C ALA A 129 6.39 -0.68 15.53
N GLN A 130 5.40 0.09 15.98
CA GLN A 130 5.01 0.22 17.38
C GLN A 130 3.55 -0.25 17.54
N PRO A 131 3.20 -0.97 18.63
CA PRO A 131 1.81 -1.36 18.85
C PRO A 131 0.93 -0.15 19.13
N ILE A 132 -0.33 -0.24 18.71
CA ILE A 132 -1.36 0.78 18.93
C ILE A 132 -2.34 0.23 19.98
N PRO A 133 -2.70 0.97 21.04
CA PRO A 133 -3.66 0.46 22.03
C PRO A 133 -5.00 0.06 21.39
N ASP A 134 -5.57 -1.10 21.78
CA ASP A 134 -6.85 -1.61 21.25
C ASP A 134 -7.96 -0.54 21.18
N GLY A 135 -8.06 0.32 22.20
CA GLY A 135 -9.09 1.37 22.27
C GLY A 135 -8.90 2.55 21.31
N ARG A 136 -7.85 2.54 20.48
CA ARG A 136 -7.59 3.54 19.43
C ARG A 136 -8.05 3.06 18.05
N PHE A 137 -8.43 1.79 17.90
CA PHE A 137 -8.84 1.24 16.62
C PHE A 137 -10.33 1.40 16.36
N ASP A 138 -10.66 1.75 15.14
CA ASP A 138 -11.92 1.38 14.49
C ASP A 138 -11.63 0.26 13.50
N ALA A 139 -12.23 -0.91 13.75
CA ALA A 139 -11.93 -2.14 13.02
C ALA A 139 -12.96 -2.36 11.91
N LEU A 140 -12.47 -2.39 10.67
CA LEU A 140 -13.28 -2.39 9.46
C LEU A 140 -13.41 -3.79 8.84
N SER A 141 -14.52 -4.07 8.16
CA SER A 141 -14.79 -5.34 7.46
C SER A 141 -15.18 -5.16 5.99
N GLY A 142 -15.47 -3.92 5.54
CA GLY A 142 -15.98 -3.58 4.22
C GLY A 142 -17.47 -3.21 4.24
N GLY A 143 -17.80 -2.16 3.49
CA GLY A 143 -19.15 -1.58 3.38
C GLY A 143 -19.45 -0.49 4.42
N GLU A 144 -18.54 -0.23 5.36
CA GLU A 144 -18.64 0.89 6.28
C GLU A 144 -18.39 2.23 5.57
N ARG A 145 -18.76 3.32 6.26
CA ARG A 145 -18.49 4.69 5.85
C ARG A 145 -17.78 5.41 6.99
N ILE A 146 -16.58 5.91 6.73
CA ILE A 146 -15.79 6.72 7.66
C ILE A 146 -16.19 8.17 7.42
N ASP A 147 -16.88 8.77 8.38
CA ASP A 147 -17.25 10.19 8.37
C ASP A 147 -16.01 11.02 8.72
N LEU A 148 -15.66 12.00 7.87
CA LEU A 148 -14.57 12.94 8.07
C LEU A 148 -15.10 14.37 8.33
N GLY A 149 -16.38 14.48 8.69
CA GLY A 149 -17.08 15.72 9.01
C GLY A 149 -17.69 16.42 7.79
N ASP A 150 -16.88 16.76 6.78
CA ASP A 150 -17.34 17.46 5.56
C ASP A 150 -17.48 16.55 4.33
N ARG A 151 -16.84 15.38 4.37
CA ARG A 151 -16.92 14.31 3.38
C ARG A 151 -16.85 12.96 4.07
N ALA A 152 -16.98 11.88 3.31
CA ALA A 152 -16.74 10.56 3.86
C ALA A 152 -16.03 9.63 2.89
N LEU A 153 -15.45 8.58 3.45
CA LEU A 153 -14.85 7.48 2.69
C LEU A 153 -15.67 6.21 2.88
N GLU A 154 -16.07 5.60 1.77
CA GLU A 154 -16.64 4.25 1.73
C GLU A 154 -15.52 3.22 1.76
N VAL A 155 -15.62 2.26 2.67
CA VAL A 155 -14.65 1.19 2.85
C VAL A 155 -15.00 0.05 1.93
N ILE A 156 -14.09 -0.33 1.04
CA ILE A 156 -14.28 -1.44 0.11
C ILE A 156 -13.33 -2.55 0.52
N ALA A 157 -13.86 -3.63 1.08
CA ALA A 157 -13.06 -4.83 1.29
C ALA A 157 -12.59 -5.40 -0.05
N THR A 158 -11.28 -5.46 -0.20
CA THR A 158 -10.59 -5.99 -1.38
C THR A 158 -9.57 -7.01 -0.90
N ALA A 159 -9.55 -8.18 -1.51
CA ALA A 159 -8.59 -9.22 -1.18
C ALA A 159 -7.89 -9.68 -2.44
N GLY A 160 -6.69 -10.21 -2.27
CA GLY A 160 -5.86 -10.68 -3.36
C GLY A 160 -4.41 -10.26 -3.20
N HIS A 161 -4.15 -8.97 -2.99
CA HIS A 161 -2.82 -8.53 -2.55
C HIS A 161 -2.53 -9.04 -1.13
N ALA A 162 -3.49 -8.85 -0.23
CA ALA A 162 -3.49 -9.40 1.12
C ALA A 162 -4.94 -9.60 1.60
N PRO A 163 -5.22 -10.57 2.49
CA PRO A 163 -6.57 -10.83 3.00
C PRO A 163 -7.15 -9.71 3.88
N HIS A 164 -6.30 -8.76 4.29
CA HIS A 164 -6.66 -7.63 5.15
C HIS A 164 -6.59 -6.29 4.41
N HIS A 165 -6.69 -6.30 3.08
CA HIS A 165 -6.63 -5.10 2.26
C HIS A 165 -8.01 -4.43 2.15
N ILE A 166 -8.03 -3.10 2.09
CA ILE A 166 -9.19 -2.29 1.79
C ILE A 166 -8.80 -1.19 0.80
N CYS A 167 -9.70 -0.88 -0.12
CA CYS A 167 -9.67 0.38 -0.84
C CYS A 167 -10.63 1.38 -0.17
N LEU A 168 -10.36 2.68 -0.33
CA LEU A 168 -11.21 3.74 0.23
C LEU A 168 -11.73 4.59 -0.92
N TYR A 169 -13.05 4.65 -1.08
CA TYR A 169 -13.70 5.44 -2.11
C TYR A 169 -14.30 6.72 -1.52
N GLY A 170 -13.92 7.88 -2.04
CA GLY A 170 -14.52 9.17 -1.72
C GLY A 170 -15.56 9.57 -2.76
N PRO A 171 -16.87 9.26 -2.55
CA PRO A 171 -17.92 9.55 -3.53
C PRO A 171 -18.13 11.05 -3.78
N ASP A 172 -17.79 11.90 -2.81
CA ASP A 172 -17.95 13.35 -2.92
C ASP A 172 -16.97 13.96 -3.93
N ASP A 173 -15.86 13.25 -4.21
CA ASP A 173 -14.74 13.72 -5.02
C ASP A 173 -14.39 12.81 -6.20
N GLY A 174 -15.03 11.63 -6.30
CA GLY A 174 -14.67 10.62 -7.29
C GLY A 174 -13.24 10.10 -7.11
N VAL A 175 -12.72 10.02 -5.89
CA VAL A 175 -11.35 9.52 -5.62
C VAL A 175 -11.36 8.10 -5.09
N LEU A 176 -10.38 7.29 -5.47
CA LEU A 176 -10.17 5.95 -4.92
C LEU A 176 -8.73 5.78 -4.44
N PHE A 177 -8.55 5.64 -3.13
CA PHE A 177 -7.28 5.22 -2.54
C PHE A 177 -7.15 3.71 -2.72
N THR A 178 -6.21 3.30 -3.56
CA THR A 178 -6.14 1.91 -4.04
C THR A 178 -5.30 1.00 -3.15
N GLY A 179 -4.52 1.56 -2.23
CA GLY A 179 -3.39 0.85 -1.63
C GLY A 179 -2.56 0.20 -2.73
N ASP A 180 -2.39 -1.12 -2.60
CA ASP A 180 -1.65 -1.95 -3.54
C ASP A 180 -2.55 -2.88 -4.37
N GLU A 181 -3.86 -2.85 -4.13
CA GLU A 181 -4.80 -3.75 -4.82
C GLU A 181 -4.86 -3.49 -6.32
N CYS A 182 -4.53 -2.28 -6.76
CA CYS A 182 -4.47 -1.87 -8.17
C CYS A 182 -3.03 -1.79 -8.72
N GLY A 183 -2.05 -2.34 -8.00
CA GLY A 183 -0.63 -2.34 -8.35
C GLY A 183 0.15 -1.15 -7.83
N GLU A 184 1.47 -1.14 -8.07
CA GLU A 184 2.30 0.05 -7.88
C GLU A 184 2.45 0.75 -9.24
N TYR A 185 2.07 2.02 -9.36
CA TYR A 185 2.10 2.68 -10.67
C TYR A 185 3.44 3.40 -10.97
N ILE A 186 4.54 3.14 -10.28
CA ILE A 186 5.70 4.05 -10.18
C ILE A 186 6.23 4.65 -11.51
N ALA A 187 6.14 5.97 -11.56
CA ALA A 187 6.75 6.86 -12.53
C ALA A 187 6.48 6.47 -14.01
N GLY A 188 5.18 6.30 -14.28
CA GLY A 188 4.63 5.98 -15.59
C GLY A 188 4.57 4.49 -15.89
N THR A 189 4.91 3.63 -14.95
CA THR A 189 5.00 2.18 -15.17
C THR A 189 4.18 1.43 -14.14
N MET A 190 3.22 0.61 -14.59
CA MET A 190 2.51 -0.31 -13.71
C MET A 190 3.39 -1.51 -13.33
N LEU A 191 3.38 -1.86 -12.04
CA LEU A 191 4.10 -3.00 -11.45
C LEU A 191 3.11 -3.94 -10.75
N PRO A 192 3.35 -5.26 -10.80
CA PRO A 192 2.56 -6.23 -10.06
C PRO A 192 2.85 -6.13 -8.56
N THR A 193 1.86 -6.45 -7.72
CA THR A 193 2.00 -6.51 -6.26
C THR A 193 1.58 -7.89 -5.78
N THR A 194 2.53 -8.83 -5.73
CA THR A 194 2.26 -10.23 -5.37
C THR A 194 3.08 -10.68 -4.16
N PRO A 195 3.05 -9.97 -3.03
CA PRO A 195 3.89 -10.28 -1.89
C PRO A 195 3.44 -11.58 -1.19
N PRO A 196 4.38 -12.34 -0.60
CA PRO A 196 4.06 -13.40 0.34
C PRO A 196 3.84 -12.82 1.75
N PRO A 197 3.10 -13.53 2.62
CA PRO A 197 2.27 -14.69 2.32
C PRO A 197 0.85 -14.29 1.87
N ASN A 198 0.09 -15.26 1.35
CA ASN A 198 -1.35 -15.13 1.03
C ASN A 198 -1.73 -14.24 -0.17
N PHE A 199 -0.80 -13.96 -1.09
CA PHE A 199 -1.20 -13.44 -2.40
C PHE A 199 -2.18 -14.41 -3.09
N ALA A 200 -3.25 -13.88 -3.69
CA ALA A 200 -4.27 -14.64 -4.39
C ALA A 200 -4.72 -13.91 -5.68
N LEU A 201 -4.29 -14.43 -6.84
CA LEU A 201 -4.57 -13.82 -8.14
C LEU A 201 -6.07 -13.69 -8.42
N ASP A 202 -6.84 -14.77 -8.25
CA ASP A 202 -8.28 -14.77 -8.58
C ASP A 202 -9.08 -13.81 -7.70
N GLU A 203 -8.70 -13.68 -6.43
CA GLU A 203 -9.32 -12.71 -5.52
C GLU A 203 -8.98 -11.28 -5.94
N ASN A 204 -7.72 -10.99 -6.29
CA ASN A 204 -7.32 -9.65 -6.71
C ASN A 204 -8.07 -9.23 -7.98
N LEU A 205 -8.16 -10.13 -8.97
CA LEU A 205 -8.88 -9.85 -10.22
C LEU A 205 -10.38 -9.61 -9.98
N ASN A 206 -11.01 -10.35 -9.06
CA ASN A 206 -12.39 -10.10 -8.66
C ASN A 206 -12.55 -8.77 -7.89
N SER A 207 -11.57 -8.39 -7.07
CA SER A 207 -11.52 -7.07 -6.44
C SER A 207 -11.45 -5.96 -7.50
N LEU A 208 -10.59 -6.10 -8.51
CA LEU A 208 -10.51 -5.15 -9.63
C LEU A 208 -11.85 -5.02 -10.36
N ASP A 209 -12.49 -6.14 -10.71
CA ASP A 209 -13.80 -6.13 -11.40
C ASP A 209 -14.84 -5.34 -10.60
N ARG A 210 -14.91 -5.55 -9.27
CA ARG A 210 -15.80 -4.79 -8.38
C ARG A 210 -15.46 -3.31 -8.32
N LEU A 211 -14.17 -2.95 -8.30
CA LEU A 211 -13.75 -1.55 -8.26
C LEU A 211 -14.15 -0.78 -9.53
N THR A 212 -14.30 -1.45 -10.67
CA THR A 212 -14.80 -0.81 -11.91
C THR A 212 -16.26 -0.38 -11.85
N GLU A 213 -17.03 -0.82 -10.84
CA GLU A 213 -18.43 -0.43 -10.66
C GLU A 213 -18.61 0.95 -10.00
N TYR A 214 -17.52 1.53 -9.48
CA TYR A 214 -17.52 2.83 -8.81
C TYR A 214 -17.27 3.99 -9.79
N ASP A 215 -17.87 5.15 -9.53
CA ASP A 215 -17.73 6.36 -10.35
C ASP A 215 -16.44 7.12 -10.00
N VAL A 216 -15.31 6.52 -10.32
CA VAL A 216 -13.97 7.03 -9.98
C VAL A 216 -13.47 7.97 -11.10
N GLU A 217 -12.98 9.14 -10.70
CA GLU A 217 -12.32 10.14 -11.55
C GLU A 217 -10.80 10.19 -11.33
N THR A 218 -10.32 9.80 -10.15
CA THR A 218 -8.88 9.75 -9.81
C THR A 218 -8.54 8.53 -8.97
N LEU A 219 -7.55 7.74 -9.43
CA LEU A 219 -6.92 6.70 -8.63
C LEU A 219 -5.74 7.30 -7.84
N LEU A 220 -5.68 6.98 -6.56
CA LEU A 220 -4.69 7.46 -5.61
C LEU A 220 -3.88 6.27 -5.11
N TYR A 221 -2.77 6.05 -5.79
CA TYR A 221 -1.85 4.94 -5.51
C TYR A 221 -0.97 5.26 -4.31
N ALA A 222 -0.76 4.27 -3.44
CA ALA A 222 0.15 4.40 -2.31
C ALA A 222 1.61 4.37 -2.79
N HIS A 223 1.96 3.42 -3.67
CA HIS A 223 3.26 3.39 -4.32
C HIS A 223 3.34 4.31 -5.54
N TYR A 224 3.37 5.61 -5.19
CA TYR A 224 3.40 6.90 -5.94
C TYR A 224 2.04 7.37 -6.49
N GLY A 225 1.87 8.69 -6.72
CA GLY A 225 0.58 9.39 -6.58
C GLY A 225 -0.54 9.22 -7.64
N PRO A 226 -1.22 10.33 -8.02
CA PRO A 226 -2.52 10.26 -8.69
C PRO A 226 -2.45 9.82 -10.17
N ARG A 227 -3.43 9.03 -10.59
CA ARG A 227 -3.67 8.65 -12.00
C ARG A 227 -5.12 8.98 -12.41
N TYR A 228 -5.27 9.50 -13.62
CA TYR A 228 -6.54 10.04 -14.12
C TYR A 228 -7.14 9.26 -15.31
N ASP A 229 -6.40 8.29 -15.85
CA ASP A 229 -6.89 7.37 -16.88
C ASP A 229 -7.37 6.08 -16.21
N ILE A 230 -8.63 6.08 -15.77
CA ILE A 230 -9.20 5.08 -14.86
C ILE A 230 -9.38 3.73 -15.55
N GLU A 231 -10.06 3.71 -16.70
CA GLU A 231 -10.25 2.50 -17.49
C GLU A 231 -8.91 1.93 -17.96
N GLY A 232 -7.99 2.79 -18.42
CA GLY A 232 -6.66 2.38 -18.82
C GLY A 232 -5.85 1.81 -17.65
N ALA A 233 -5.99 2.36 -16.44
CA ALA A 233 -5.31 1.87 -15.25
C ALA A 233 -5.75 0.45 -14.86
N PHE A 234 -7.06 0.23 -14.72
CA PHE A 234 -7.59 -1.09 -14.37
C PHE A 234 -7.24 -2.13 -15.45
N THR A 235 -7.36 -1.76 -16.73
CA THR A 235 -7.02 -2.64 -17.85
C THR A 235 -5.52 -2.99 -17.87
N GLU A 236 -4.65 -2.00 -17.67
CA GLU A 236 -3.20 -2.19 -17.62
C GLU A 236 -2.82 -3.10 -16.46
N TYR A 237 -3.31 -2.83 -15.24
CA TYR A 237 -2.94 -3.62 -14.07
C TYR A 237 -3.47 -5.06 -14.15
N ASN A 238 -4.69 -5.27 -14.62
CA ASN A 238 -5.24 -6.61 -14.86
C ASN A 238 -4.31 -7.42 -15.80
N SER A 239 -3.85 -6.78 -16.88
CA SER A 239 -2.93 -7.41 -17.84
C SER A 239 -1.56 -7.69 -17.20
N VAL A 240 -0.97 -6.69 -16.54
CA VAL A 240 0.34 -6.81 -15.87
C VAL A 240 0.34 -7.93 -14.83
N LEU A 241 -0.70 -8.02 -14.01
CA LEU A 241 -0.77 -9.02 -12.95
C LEU A 241 -0.91 -10.45 -13.51
N ARG A 242 -1.73 -10.64 -14.56
CA ARG A 242 -1.87 -11.94 -15.22
C ARG A 242 -0.58 -12.36 -15.90
N GLU A 243 -0.02 -11.48 -16.72
CA GLU A 243 1.23 -11.74 -17.44
C GLU A 243 2.39 -12.01 -16.47
N TRP A 244 2.40 -11.33 -15.31
CA TRP A 244 3.36 -11.58 -14.24
C TRP A 244 3.26 -13.02 -13.71
N VAL A 245 2.08 -13.45 -13.27
CA VAL A 245 1.90 -14.80 -12.71
C VAL A 245 2.16 -15.88 -13.76
N GLU A 246 1.72 -15.68 -15.01
CA GLU A 246 2.03 -16.56 -16.14
C GLU A 246 3.54 -16.67 -16.38
N THR A 247 4.25 -15.53 -16.38
CA THR A 247 5.70 -15.50 -16.55
C THR A 247 6.42 -16.23 -15.41
N VAL A 248 5.98 -16.06 -14.17
CA VAL A 248 6.52 -16.77 -13.01
C VAL A 248 6.30 -18.27 -13.15
N GLU A 249 5.09 -18.71 -13.53
CA GLU A 249 4.75 -20.12 -13.72
C GLU A 249 5.62 -20.78 -14.81
N GLU A 250 5.75 -20.13 -15.98
CA GLU A 250 6.55 -20.63 -17.09
C GLU A 250 8.02 -20.84 -16.70
N ARG A 251 8.61 -19.84 -16.04
CA ARG A 251 10.00 -19.89 -15.60
C ARG A 251 10.21 -20.91 -14.48
N TRP A 252 9.26 -20.99 -13.55
CA TRP A 252 9.33 -21.96 -12.48
C TRP A 252 9.29 -23.39 -12.99
N ARG A 253 8.45 -23.69 -14.00
CA ARG A 253 8.45 -24.99 -14.69
C ARG A 253 9.79 -25.32 -15.35
N ALA A 254 10.60 -24.32 -15.71
CA ALA A 254 11.88 -24.50 -16.38
C ALA A 254 13.08 -24.69 -15.42
N CYS A 255 13.11 -24.01 -14.26
CA CYS A 255 14.28 -24.04 -13.34
C CYS A 255 14.00 -24.55 -11.92
N LEU A 256 12.73 -24.64 -11.48
CA LEU A 256 12.28 -25.08 -10.14
C LEU A 256 12.87 -24.33 -8.92
N ASP A 257 13.76 -23.36 -9.11
CA ASP A 257 14.30 -22.47 -8.07
C ASP A 257 13.74 -21.05 -8.22
N GLY A 258 12.97 -20.60 -7.22
CA GLY A 258 12.36 -19.26 -7.21
C GLY A 258 13.37 -18.11 -7.23
N ARG A 259 14.58 -18.28 -6.68
CA ARG A 259 15.63 -17.26 -6.78
C ARG A 259 16.16 -17.14 -8.21
N GLU A 260 16.24 -18.24 -8.94
CA GLU A 260 16.61 -18.23 -10.35
C GLU A 260 15.51 -17.63 -11.21
N VAL A 261 14.22 -17.89 -10.88
CA VAL A 261 13.08 -17.23 -11.52
C VAL A 261 13.19 -15.71 -11.35
N ALA A 262 13.31 -15.21 -10.12
CA ALA A 262 13.44 -13.78 -9.84
C ALA A 262 14.63 -13.14 -10.57
N ARG A 263 15.81 -13.76 -10.48
CA ARG A 263 17.00 -13.28 -11.19
C ARG A 263 16.77 -13.23 -12.70
N SER A 264 16.19 -14.27 -13.29
CA SER A 264 15.93 -14.29 -14.73
C SER A 264 14.95 -13.19 -15.15
N ILE A 265 13.97 -12.84 -14.31
CA ILE A 265 12.97 -11.81 -14.60
C ILE A 265 13.63 -10.44 -14.64
N VAL A 266 14.51 -10.17 -13.67
CA VAL A 266 15.25 -8.90 -13.54
C VAL A 266 16.35 -8.76 -14.61
N GLU A 267 17.04 -9.86 -14.96
CA GLU A 267 18.11 -9.87 -15.96
C GLU A 267 17.61 -9.96 -17.41
N GLY A 268 16.35 -10.32 -17.63
CA GLY A 268 15.76 -10.48 -18.96
C GLY A 268 15.16 -9.19 -19.55
N ASP A 269 14.79 -9.22 -20.83
CA ASP A 269 14.08 -8.13 -21.53
C ASP A 269 12.68 -7.83 -20.95
N THR A 270 12.22 -8.63 -19.97
CA THR A 270 10.96 -8.46 -19.21
C THR A 270 11.08 -7.48 -18.04
N ALA A 271 12.24 -6.84 -17.82
CA ALA A 271 12.49 -6.00 -16.65
C ALA A 271 12.40 -4.46 -16.82
N PRO A 272 11.77 -3.84 -17.84
CA PRO A 272 11.68 -2.37 -17.86
C PRO A 272 10.94 -1.81 -16.63
N HIS A 273 10.08 -2.63 -16.02
CA HIS A 273 9.36 -2.42 -14.77
C HIS A 273 10.27 -2.06 -13.57
N PHE A 274 11.41 -2.74 -13.42
CA PHE A 274 12.30 -2.56 -12.27
C PHE A 274 13.42 -1.55 -12.49
N ALA A 275 13.56 -1.00 -13.70
CA ALA A 275 14.67 -0.14 -14.11
C ALA A 275 14.85 1.14 -13.27
N ARG A 276 13.82 1.54 -12.52
CA ARG A 276 13.86 2.72 -11.63
C ARG A 276 14.47 2.42 -10.27
N TRP A 277 14.45 1.17 -9.82
CA TRP A 277 15.06 0.79 -8.55
C TRP A 277 16.58 0.66 -8.77
N ASN A 278 17.38 1.03 -7.76
CA ASN A 278 18.79 0.66 -7.83
C ASN A 278 18.88 -0.87 -7.89
N GLY A 279 19.84 -1.42 -8.63
CA GLY A 279 19.82 -2.84 -9.04
C GLY A 279 19.58 -3.84 -7.90
N GLY A 280 20.09 -3.56 -6.68
CA GLY A 280 19.88 -4.40 -5.51
C GLY A 280 18.44 -4.38 -5.01
N VAL A 281 17.82 -3.20 -4.89
CA VAL A 281 16.42 -3.08 -4.44
C VAL A 281 15.47 -3.64 -5.51
N ALA A 282 15.75 -3.39 -6.80
CA ALA A 282 15.01 -3.95 -7.94
C ALA A 282 14.92 -5.48 -7.84
N ALA A 283 16.09 -6.12 -7.69
CA ALA A 283 16.18 -7.57 -7.65
C ALA A 283 15.48 -8.15 -6.43
N GLU A 284 15.57 -7.48 -5.29
CA GLU A 284 14.98 -7.96 -4.05
C GLU A 284 13.46 -7.81 -4.03
N ARG A 285 12.91 -6.69 -4.54
CA ARG A 285 11.46 -6.54 -4.72
C ARG A 285 10.90 -7.57 -5.69
N ALA A 286 11.54 -7.74 -6.85
CA ALA A 286 11.15 -8.80 -7.79
C ALA A 286 11.21 -10.20 -7.15
N ARG A 287 12.19 -10.48 -6.28
CA ARG A 287 12.26 -11.75 -5.54
C ARG A 287 11.06 -11.93 -4.63
N ILE A 288 10.69 -10.90 -3.87
CA ILE A 288 9.53 -10.93 -2.96
C ILE A 288 8.27 -11.26 -3.76
N ASP A 289 7.99 -10.51 -4.83
CA ASP A 289 6.78 -10.72 -5.64
C ASP A 289 6.78 -12.11 -6.32
N VAL A 290 7.93 -12.58 -6.80
CA VAL A 290 8.04 -13.95 -7.33
C VAL A 290 7.71 -14.99 -6.27
N GLU A 291 8.14 -14.80 -5.02
CA GLU A 291 7.86 -15.75 -3.95
C GLU A 291 6.37 -15.85 -3.62
N GLY A 292 5.65 -14.72 -3.56
CA GLY A 292 4.20 -14.76 -3.33
C GLY A 292 3.43 -15.37 -4.51
N ALA A 293 3.81 -15.06 -5.75
CA ALA A 293 3.23 -15.71 -6.93
C ALA A 293 3.49 -17.24 -6.92
N LEU A 294 4.69 -17.67 -6.51
CA LEU A 294 5.02 -19.10 -6.38
C LEU A 294 4.28 -19.80 -5.25
N GLU A 295 3.98 -19.11 -4.15
CA GLU A 295 3.14 -19.64 -3.07
C GLU A 295 1.73 -19.91 -3.59
N TYR A 296 1.11 -18.90 -4.23
CA TYR A 296 -0.20 -19.04 -4.88
C TYR A 296 -0.24 -20.22 -5.87
N LEU A 297 0.75 -20.33 -6.77
CA LEU A 297 0.81 -21.38 -7.78
C LEU A 297 0.97 -22.80 -7.22
N LYS A 298 1.53 -22.96 -6.01
CA LYS A 298 1.69 -24.28 -5.36
C LYS A 298 0.39 -24.78 -4.72
N ASP A 299 -0.52 -23.87 -4.42
CA ASP A 299 -1.78 -24.16 -3.74
C ASP A 299 -2.94 -24.46 -4.73
N GLN A 300 -2.69 -24.34 -6.05
CA GLN A 300 -3.59 -24.73 -7.15
C GLN A 300 -3.45 -26.21 -7.52
#